data_AF-A0A074TA05-F1
#
_entry.id   AF-A0A074TA05-F1
#
_cell.length_a   1.000
_cell.length_b   1.000
_cell.length_c   1.000
_cell.angle_alpha   90.00
_cell.angle_beta   90.00
_cell.angle_gamma   90.00
#
_symmetry.space_group_name_H-M   'P 1'
#
loop_
_entity.id
_entity.type
_entity.pdbx_description
1 polymer ?
#
loop_
_entity_poly.entity_id
_entity_poly.type
_entity_poly.pdbx_seq_one_letter_code
_entity_poly.pdbx_strand_id
1 'polypeptide(L)' 'MSKHPPITAERFDQTFMATEKLWGLEAIAAACGVSVQTVRRWHRQGLAPITKPDGKRFFAFRSEIINWLKGN' A
#
# COMPACT_ATOMS: atom_id res chain seq x y z
N MET A 1 -5.37 -6.04 28.79
CA MET A 1 -4.11 -6.32 28.08
C MET A 1 -4.45 -6.95 26.73
N SER A 2 -4.60 -6.16 25.67
CA SER A 2 -4.92 -6.69 24.34
C SER A 2 -3.67 -7.31 23.73
N LYS A 3 -3.59 -8.65 23.78
CA LYS A 3 -2.56 -9.42 23.06
C LYS A 3 -2.89 -9.34 21.56
N HIS A 4 -2.30 -8.37 20.87
CA HIS A 4 -2.22 -8.44 19.42
C HIS A 4 -1.24 -9.56 19.07
N PRO A 5 -1.68 -10.67 18.43
CA PRO A 5 -0.76 -11.71 18.00
C PRO A 5 0.28 -11.11 17.03
N PRO A 6 1.53 -11.60 17.05
CA PRO A 6 2.57 -11.09 16.17
C PRO A 6 2.13 -11.21 14.71
N ILE A 7 2.28 -10.12 13.97
CA ILE A 7 1.99 -10.08 12.55
C ILE A 7 3.04 -10.94 11.85
N THR A 8 2.71 -12.21 11.58
CA THR A 8 3.52 -13.09 10.76
C THR A 8 3.34 -12.75 9.28
N ALA A 9 4.42 -12.87 8.50
CA ALA A 9 4.43 -12.55 7.07
C ALA A 9 3.31 -13.28 6.29
N GLU A 10 3.00 -14.53 6.65
CA GLU A 10 1.92 -15.32 6.02
C GLU A 10 0.51 -14.79 6.32
N ARG A 11 0.26 -14.30 7.54
CA ARG A 11 -1.04 -13.72 7.92
C ARG A 11 -1.24 -12.35 7.27
N PHE A 12 -0.12 -11.64 7.07
CA PHE A 12 -0.07 -10.41 6.30
C PHE A 12 -0.32 -10.68 4.81
N ASP A 13 0.23 -11.75 4.24
CA ASP A 13 -0.02 -12.07 2.84
C ASP A 13 -1.50 -12.45 2.60
N GLN A 14 -2.06 -13.35 3.42
CA GLN A 14 -3.46 -13.80 3.28
C GLN A 14 -4.50 -12.70 3.51
N THR A 15 -4.26 -11.77 4.44
CA THR A 15 -5.21 -10.68 4.72
C THR A 15 -5.15 -9.58 3.65
N PHE A 16 -3.98 -9.35 3.07
CA PHE A 16 -3.76 -8.25 2.12
C PHE A 16 -3.84 -8.68 0.65
N MET A 17 -3.73 -9.98 0.35
CA MET A 17 -4.00 -10.53 -0.99
C MET A 17 -5.48 -10.43 -1.39
N ALA A 18 -6.39 -10.40 -0.42
CA ALA A 18 -7.83 -10.33 -0.68
C ALA A 18 -8.36 -8.93 -1.03
N THR A 19 -7.58 -7.86 -0.80
CA THR A 19 -8.04 -6.49 -0.97
C THR A 19 -7.30 -5.81 -2.12
N GLU A 20 -8.00 -5.64 -3.26
CA GLU A 20 -7.51 -4.83 -4.38
C GLU A 20 -7.36 -3.35 -4.02
N LYS A 21 -8.11 -2.87 -3.04
CA LYS A 21 -8.20 -1.46 -2.65
C LYS A 21 -7.31 -1.14 -1.46
N LEU A 22 -6.14 -0.57 -1.72
CA LEU A 22 -5.19 -0.19 -0.66
C LEU A 22 -5.53 1.19 -0.13
N TRP A 23 -5.87 1.26 1.16
CA TRP A 23 -6.18 2.50 1.84
C TRP A 23 -5.08 2.89 2.83
N GLY A 24 -4.60 4.11 2.69
CA GLY A 24 -3.54 4.68 3.51
C GLY A 24 -2.14 4.32 3.02
N LEU A 25 -1.16 5.14 3.40
CA LEU A 25 0.22 4.93 2.97
C LEU A 25 0.82 3.66 3.55
N GLU A 26 0.38 3.22 4.73
CA GLU A 26 0.88 1.99 5.36
C GLU A 26 0.49 0.74 4.58
N ALA A 27 -0.78 0.64 4.16
CA ALA A 27 -1.23 -0.48 3.33
C ALA A 27 -0.52 -0.52 1.98
N ILE A 28 -0.32 0.65 1.36
CA ILE A 28 0.39 0.77 0.08
C ILE A 28 1.87 0.40 0.24
N ALA A 29 2.53 0.91 1.29
CA ALA A 29 3.92 0.63 1.59
C ALA A 29 4.15 -0.87 1.83
N ALA A 30 3.27 -1.49 2.61
CA ALA A 30 3.38 -2.90 2.92
C ALA A 30 3.09 -3.80 1.71
N ALA A 31 2.13 -3.43 0.84
CA ALA A 31 1.90 -4.14 -0.42
C ALA A 31 3.07 -4.03 -1.41
N CYS A 32 3.82 -2.92 -1.36
CA CYS A 32 4.99 -2.69 -2.21
C CYS A 32 6.32 -3.15 -1.59
N GLY A 33 6.33 -3.55 -0.31
CA GLY A 33 7.56 -3.89 0.41
C GLY A 33 8.53 -2.72 0.62
N VAL A 34 8.03 -1.47 0.64
CA VAL A 34 8.86 -0.27 0.79
C VAL A 34 8.47 0.55 2.02
N SER A 35 9.24 1.59 2.35
CA SER A 35 8.89 2.50 3.43
C SER A 35 7.72 3.43 3.06
N VAL A 36 6.96 3.85 4.08
CA VAL A 36 5.90 4.89 3.93
C VAL A 36 6.45 6.19 3.33
N GLN A 37 7.69 6.55 3.65
CA GLN A 37 8.36 7.74 3.10
C GLN A 37 8.58 7.61 1.60
N THR A 38 8.95 6.41 1.13
CA THR A 38 9.10 6.10 -0.29
C THR A 38 7.77 6.28 -1.03
N VAL A 39 6.68 5.73 -0.49
CA VAL A 39 5.32 5.89 -1.08
C VAL A 39 4.91 7.36 -1.11
N ARG A 40 5.17 8.10 -0.03
CA ARG A 40 4.88 9.54 0.04
C ARG A 40 5.67 10.34 -0.99
N ARG A 41 6.92 9.94 -1.25
CA ARG A 41 7.77 10.54 -2.29
C ARG A 41 7.21 10.26 -3.68
N TRP A 42 6.80 9.01 -3.97
CA TRP A 42 6.21 8.65 -5.27
C TRP A 42 4.94 9.46 -5.58
N HIS A 43 4.05 9.61 -4.60
CA HIS A 43 2.86 10.45 -4.77
C HIS A 43 3.24 11.92 -5.02
N ARG A 44 4.21 12.48 -4.28
CA ARG A 44 4.65 13.87 -4.47
C ARG A 44 5.25 14.11 -5.85
N GLN A 45 5.94 13.11 -6.40
CA GLN A 45 6.54 13.17 -7.73
C GLN A 45 5.53 12.86 -8.86
N GLY A 46 4.30 12.45 -8.52
CA GLY A 46 3.28 12.06 -9.51
C GLY A 46 3.66 10.82 -10.33
N LEU A 47 4.58 9.99 -9.83
CA LEU A 47 5.11 8.85 -10.59
C LEU A 47 4.26 7.59 -10.47
N ALA A 48 3.64 7.39 -9.30
CA ALA A 48 2.90 6.17 -8.99
C ALA A 48 1.38 6.41 -9.06
N PRO A 49 0.58 5.36 -9.35
CA PRO A 49 -0.88 5.40 -9.38
C PRO A 49 -1.46 5.49 -7.96
N ILE A 50 -1.13 6.57 -7.25
CA ILE A 50 -1.57 6.85 -5.88
C ILE A 50 -2.41 8.12 -5.92
N THR A 51 -3.70 7.97 -5.65
CA THR A 51 -4.68 9.05 -5.61
C THR A 51 -5.04 9.44 -4.18
N LYS A 52 -5.63 10.63 -4.04
CA LYS A 52 -6.10 11.17 -2.77
C LYS A 52 -7.53 11.71 -2.92
N PRO A 53 -8.53 10.83 -3.10
CA PRO A 53 -9.89 11.23 -3.50
C PRO A 53 -10.52 12.22 -2.52
N ASP A 54 -10.38 12.00 -1.21
CA ASP A 54 -10.94 12.88 -0.18
C ASP A 54 -9.98 14.02 0.24
N GLY A 55 -8.83 14.16 -0.43
CA GLY A 55 -7.76 15.08 0.00
C GLY A 55 -7.12 14.74 1.36
N LYS A 56 -7.59 13.69 2.05
CA LYS A 56 -7.13 13.28 3.39
C LYS A 56 -6.43 11.92 3.39
N ARG A 57 -7.01 10.90 2.74
CA ARG A 57 -6.48 9.54 2.71
C ARG A 57 -5.86 9.20 1.36
N PHE A 58 -4.75 8.48 1.39
CA PHE A 58 -4.11 7.95 0.20
C PHE A 58 -4.80 6.66 -0.22
N PHE A 59 -4.92 6.47 -1.52
CA PHE A 59 -5.59 5.34 -2.13
C PHE A 59 -4.76 4.86 -3.32
N ALA A 60 -4.66 3.54 -3.48
CA ALA A 60 -4.10 2.93 -4.69
C ALA A 60 -4.76 1.58 -4.92
N PHE A 61 -4.87 1.18 -6.19
CA PHE A 61 -5.19 -0.20 -6.51
C PHE A 61 -3.92 -1.05 -6.44
N ARG A 62 -4.02 -2.22 -5.79
CA ARG A 62 -2.90 -3.15 -5.66
C ARG A 62 -2.40 -3.62 -7.03
N SER A 63 -3.31 -3.94 -7.93
CA SER A 63 -3.00 -4.35 -9.31
C SER A 63 -2.27 -3.24 -10.07
N GLU A 64 -2.76 -2.00 -10.03
CA GLU A 64 -2.12 -0.86 -10.69
C GLU A 64 -0.73 -0.57 -10.15
N ILE A 65 -0.55 -0.52 -8.83
CA ILE A 65 0.75 -0.18 -8.25
C ILE A 65 1.78 -1.29 -8.46
N ILE A 66 1.36 -2.57 -8.44
CA ILE A 66 2.22 -3.70 -8.77
C ILE A 66 2.58 -3.69 -10.26
N ASN A 67 1.63 -3.38 -11.14
CA ASN A 67 1.91 -3.28 -12.57
C ASN A 67 2.90 -2.13 -12.86
N TRP A 68 2.68 -0.98 -12.22
CA TRP A 68 3.60 0.15 -12.27
C TRP A 68 5.01 -0.21 -11.77
N LEU A 69 5.13 -0.95 -10.65
CA LEU A 69 6.42 -1.43 -10.14
C LEU A 69 7.13 -2.37 -11.10
N LYS A 70 6.39 -3.17 -11.87
CA LYS A 70 6.93 -4.05 -12.90
C LYS A 70 7.37 -3.28 -14.16
N GLY A 71 7.05 -2.00 -14.27
CA GLY A 71 7.42 -1.15 -15.42
C GLY A 71 6.68 -1.49 -16.71
N ASN A 72 5.50 -2.12 -16.59
CA ASN A 72 4.72 -2.63 -17.72
C ASN A 72 3.49 -1.79 -18.02
#